data_AF-A0A417Y6P9-F1
#
_entry.id   AF-A0A417Y6P9-F1
#
_cell.length_a   1.000
_cell.length_b   1.000
_cell.length_c   1.000
_cell.angle_alpha   90.00
_cell.angle_beta   90.00
_cell.angle_gamma   90.00
#
_symmetry.space_group_name_H-M   'P 1'
#
loop_
_entity.id
_entity.type
_entity.pdbx_description
1 polymer ?
#
loop_
_entity_poly.entity_id
_entity_poly.type
_entity_poly.pdbx_seq_one_letter_code
_entity_poly.pdbx_strand_id
1 'polypeptide(L)'
;MALGVAEHTTWVMGYDDRDTIYTCLPMFHINGLFCALYAGLIVGAHVVVAPRFGLSSFWDDIIDHEVTAGTHIGAVTTRCCGCRGRMSPRPRSKPCFCAT
;
A
#
# COMPACT_ATOMS: atom_id res chain seq x y z
N MET A 1 14.43 13.68 -14.75
CA MET A 1 13.46 14.15 -13.74
C MET A 1 12.76 12.98 -13.05
N ALA A 2 12.20 12.01 -13.79
CA ALA A 2 11.54 10.82 -13.24
C ALA A 2 12.42 10.01 -12.26
N LEU A 3 13.69 9.75 -12.59
CA LEU A 3 14.59 8.98 -11.73
C LEU A 3 14.93 9.71 -10.42
N GLY A 4 15.25 11.00 -10.49
CA GLY A 4 15.64 11.79 -9.31
C GLY A 4 14.52 11.95 -8.26
N VAL A 5 13.25 11.96 -8.68
CA VAL A 5 12.11 11.96 -7.74
C VAL A 5 12.05 10.63 -7.00
N ALA A 6 12.21 9.51 -7.71
CA ALA A 6 12.14 8.19 -7.10
C ALA A 6 13.35 7.92 -6.20
N GLU A 7 14.58 8.28 -6.60
CA GLU A 7 15.76 8.24 -5.73
C GLU A 7 15.57 9.06 -4.45
N HIS A 8 15.11 10.31 -4.57
CA HIS A 8 14.83 11.14 -3.41
C HIS A 8 13.74 10.51 -2.53
N THR A 9 12.72 9.90 -3.13
CA THR A 9 11.64 9.26 -2.37
C THR A 9 12.13 8.02 -1.62
N THR A 10 13.01 7.21 -2.20
CA THR A 10 13.61 6.06 -1.51
C THR A 10 14.40 6.49 -0.28
N TRP A 11 15.16 7.58 -0.39
CA TRP A 11 15.89 8.14 0.75
C TRP A 11 14.97 8.73 1.82
N VAL A 12 13.94 9.49 1.42
CA VAL A 12 12.98 10.12 2.36
C VAL A 12 12.12 9.08 3.07
N MET A 13 11.67 8.04 2.36
CA MET A 13 10.84 6.97 2.92
C MET A 13 11.67 5.92 3.66
N GLY A 14 12.98 5.84 3.38
CA GLY A 14 13.88 4.86 3.98
C GLY A 14 13.66 3.43 3.47
N TYR A 15 13.25 3.26 2.20
CA TYR A 15 13.04 1.92 1.64
C TYR A 15 14.35 1.17 1.45
N ASP A 16 14.36 -0.12 1.79
CA ASP A 16 15.44 -1.06 1.50
C ASP A 16 14.98 -2.23 0.59
N ASP A 17 15.91 -3.09 0.21
CA ASP A 17 15.70 -4.22 -0.71
C ASP A 17 14.91 -5.38 -0.08
N ARG A 18 14.73 -5.36 1.24
CA ARG A 18 13.93 -6.32 2.03
C ARG A 18 12.49 -5.84 2.23
N ASP A 19 12.18 -4.61 1.85
CA ASP A 19 10.83 -4.09 1.99
C ASP A 19 9.85 -4.72 1.00
N THR A 20 8.62 -4.89 1.48
CA THR A 20 7.46 -5.13 0.62
C THR A 20 6.57 -3.90 0.63
N ILE A 21 6.55 -3.19 -0.49
CA ILE A 21 5.85 -1.92 -0.66
C ILE A 21 4.45 -2.16 -1.23
N TYR A 22 3.42 -1.78 -0.50
CA TYR A 22 2.02 -1.86 -0.95
C TYR A 22 1.51 -0.52 -1.48
N THR A 23 0.80 -0.57 -2.61
CA THR A 23 0.04 0.57 -3.12
C THR A 23 -1.31 0.14 -3.70
N CYS A 24 -2.35 0.89 -3.34
CA CYS A 24 -3.68 0.81 -3.94
C CYS A 24 -4.07 2.13 -4.64
N LEU A 25 -3.09 2.99 -4.89
CA LEU A 25 -3.29 4.32 -5.45
C LEU A 25 -3.13 4.31 -6.97
N PRO A 26 -3.77 5.25 -7.68
CA PRO A 26 -3.70 5.27 -9.13
C PRO A 26 -2.27 5.49 -9.63
N MET A 27 -1.83 4.60 -10.54
CA MET A 27 -0.48 4.61 -11.13
C MET A 27 -0.26 5.73 -12.16
N PHE A 28 -1.27 6.54 -12.46
CA PHE A 28 -1.09 7.76 -13.25
C PHE A 28 -0.75 8.99 -12.39
N HIS A 29 -0.76 8.84 -11.07
CA HIS A 29 -0.46 9.91 -10.12
C HIS A 29 0.89 9.67 -9.43
N ILE A 30 1.61 10.73 -9.10
CA ILE A 30 2.97 10.68 -8.52
C ILE A 30 3.07 9.75 -7.30
N ASN A 31 2.03 9.75 -6.46
CA ASN A 31 2.03 8.95 -5.23
C ASN A 31 2.05 7.43 -5.48
N GLY A 32 1.28 6.95 -6.46
CA GLY A 32 1.28 5.52 -6.81
C GLY A 32 2.50 5.16 -7.66
N LEU A 33 2.80 6.01 -8.65
CA LEU A 33 3.84 5.71 -9.63
C LEU A 33 5.24 5.88 -9.10
N PHE A 34 5.56 7.05 -8.53
CA PHE A 34 6.92 7.40 -8.12
C PHE A 34 7.20 6.99 -6.68
N CYS A 35 6.24 7.20 -5.78
CA CYS A 35 6.47 6.97 -4.35
C CYS A 35 6.31 5.51 -3.90
N ALA A 36 5.71 4.65 -4.73
CA ALA A 36 5.59 3.22 -4.45
C ALA A 36 6.29 2.38 -5.51
N LEU A 37 5.80 2.38 -6.75
CA LEU A 37 6.33 1.48 -7.78
C LEU A 37 7.78 1.79 -8.15
N TYR A 38 8.08 3.00 -8.63
CA TYR A 38 9.45 3.34 -9.05
C TYR A 38 10.43 3.33 -7.88
N ALA A 39 10.00 3.78 -6.69
CA ALA A 39 10.84 3.71 -5.49
C ALA A 39 11.23 2.25 -5.17
N GLY A 40 10.27 1.32 -5.19
CA GLY A 40 10.56 -0.10 -5.00
C GLY A 40 11.47 -0.69 -6.08
N LEU A 41 11.21 -0.34 -7.36
CA LEU A 41 12.03 -0.80 -8.47
C LEU A 41 13.49 -0.33 -8.42
N ILE A 42 13.74 0.89 -7.93
CA ILE A 42 15.10 1.44 -7.79
C ILE A 42 15.88 0.70 -6.70
N VAL A 43 15.22 0.39 -5.59
CA VAL A 43 15.83 -0.28 -4.44
C VAL A 43 15.91 -1.79 -4.63
N GLY A 44 15.08 -2.36 -5.52
CA GLY A 44 14.95 -3.81 -5.71
C GLY A 44 13.95 -4.47 -4.75
N ALA A 45 13.09 -3.68 -4.12
CA ALA A 45 12.06 -4.12 -3.18
C ALA A 45 10.90 -4.84 -3.88
N HIS A 46 10.15 -5.65 -3.14
CA HIS A 46 8.93 -6.27 -3.64
C HIS A 46 7.79 -5.25 -3.65
N VAL A 47 7.02 -5.14 -4.75
CA VAL A 47 5.94 -4.16 -4.86
C VAL A 47 4.61 -4.86 -5.11
N VAL A 48 3.67 -4.67 -4.19
CA VAL A 48 2.29 -5.17 -4.27
C VAL A 48 1.38 -4.05 -4.76
N VAL A 49 0.77 -4.27 -5.93
CA VAL A 49 -0.15 -3.30 -6.54
C VAL A 49 -1.57 -3.85 -6.50
N ALA A 50 -2.40 -3.27 -5.63
CA ALA A 50 -3.82 -3.59 -5.57
C ALA A 50 -4.59 -2.76 -6.61
N PRO A 51 -5.48 -3.37 -7.42
CA PRO A 51 -6.21 -2.67 -8.48
C PRO A 51 -7.20 -1.62 -7.94
N ARG A 52 -7.68 -1.80 -6.71
CA ARG A 52 -8.59 -0.85 -6.05
C ARG A 52 -8.50 -0.98 -4.54
N PHE A 53 -8.68 0.13 -3.82
CA PHE A 53 -8.82 0.09 -2.37
C PHE A 53 -10.12 -0.62 -1.95
N GLY A 54 -9.99 -1.73 -1.24
CA GLY A 54 -11.09 -2.44 -0.59
C GLY A 54 -10.85 -2.52 0.91
N LEU A 55 -11.75 -1.98 1.72
CA LEU A 55 -11.58 -2.00 3.19
C LEU A 55 -11.59 -3.41 3.79
N SER A 56 -12.28 -4.35 3.14
CA SER A 56 -12.33 -5.75 3.55
C SER A 56 -11.09 -6.54 3.15
N SER A 57 -10.46 -6.23 2.02
CA SER A 57 -9.26 -6.94 1.55
C SER A 57 -7.97 -6.28 2.03
N PHE A 58 -7.98 -4.98 2.35
CA PHE A 58 -6.76 -4.22 2.65
C PHE A 58 -5.87 -4.87 3.72
N TRP A 59 -6.45 -5.32 4.83
CA TRP A 59 -5.68 -5.97 5.89
C TRP A 59 -5.28 -7.40 5.54
N ASP A 60 -6.12 -8.12 4.77
CA ASP A 60 -5.79 -9.45 4.27
C ASP A 60 -4.60 -9.35 3.29
N ASP A 61 -4.62 -8.39 2.37
CA ASP A 61 -3.56 -8.11 1.40
C ASP A 61 -2.24 -7.73 2.12
N ILE A 62 -2.30 -6.96 3.20
CA ILE A 62 -1.13 -6.60 4.01
C ILE A 62 -0.50 -7.82 4.71
N ILE A 63 -1.33 -8.70 5.27
CA ILE A 63 -0.88 -9.89 6.00
C ILE A 63 -0.36 -10.94 5.01
N ASP A 64 -1.11 -11.23 3.96
CA ASP A 64 -0.80 -12.27 2.98
C ASP A 64 0.48 -11.96 2.18
N HIS A 65 0.79 -10.68 1.99
CA HIS A 65 1.99 -10.24 1.27
C HIS A 65 3.10 -9.70 2.20
N GLU A 66 2.97 -9.83 3.51
CA GLU A 66 3.97 -9.40 4.49
C GLU A 66 4.46 -7.95 4.25
N VAL A 67 3.51 -7.05 3.99
CA VAL A 67 3.79 -5.66 3.63
C VAL A 67 4.50 -4.94 4.77
N THR A 68 5.67 -4.37 4.48
CA THR A 68 6.48 -3.62 5.44
C THR A 68 6.26 -2.12 5.33
N ALA A 69 5.99 -1.63 4.13
CA ALA A 69 5.84 -0.21 3.86
C ALA A 69 4.81 0.08 2.75
N GLY A 70 4.39 1.32 2.61
CA GLY A 70 3.45 1.69 1.55
C GLY A 70 2.93 3.12 1.67
N THR A 71 2.53 3.68 0.54
CA THR A 71 2.00 5.04 0.48
C THR A 71 0.48 5.05 0.49
N HIS A 72 -0.09 5.91 1.33
CA HIS A 72 -1.53 6.04 1.49
C HIS A 72 -1.92 7.50 1.71
N ILE A 73 -3.17 7.83 1.39
CA ILE A 73 -3.73 9.17 1.60
C ILE A 73 -4.62 9.17 2.84
N GLY A 74 -4.82 10.33 3.45
CA GLY A 74 -5.61 10.45 4.68
C GLY A 74 -7.01 9.85 4.58
N ALA A 75 -7.66 9.88 3.40
CA ALA A 75 -8.96 9.23 3.19
C ALA A 75 -8.91 7.70 3.36
N VAL A 76 -7.82 7.05 2.93
CA VAL A 76 -7.57 5.62 3.14
C VAL A 76 -7.34 5.35 4.62
N THR A 77 -6.48 6.14 5.27
CA THR A 77 -6.20 6.01 6.71
C THR A 77 -7.47 6.15 7.55
N THR A 78 -8.30 7.16 7.27
CA THR A 78 -9.58 7.37 7.98
C THR A 78 -10.51 6.17 7.81
N ARG A 79 -10.61 5.62 6.59
CA ARG A 79 -11.47 4.47 6.30
C ARG A 79 -10.95 3.19 6.97
N CYS A 80 -9.64 3.00 7.04
CA CYS A 80 -9.00 1.88 7.75
C CYS A 80 -9.18 2.00 9.29
N CYS A 81 -8.91 3.18 9.85
CA CYS A 81 -9.00 3.43 11.30
C CYS A 81 -10.44 3.40 11.85
N GLY A 82 -11.44 3.66 11.02
CA GLY A 82 -12.85 3.49 11.40
C GLY A 82 -13.23 2.04 11.70
N CYS A 83 -12.45 1.07 11.22
CA CYS A 83 -12.70 -0.37 11.33
C CYS A 83 -11.85 -1.09 12.41
N ARG A 84 -11.48 -0.41 13.51
CA ARG A 84 -10.58 -0.84 14.63
C ARG A 84 -10.61 -2.31 15.09
N GLY A 85 -11.62 -3.12 14.78
CA GLY A 85 -11.74 -4.53 15.16
C GLY A 85 -11.24 -5.57 14.15
N ARG A 86 -10.51 -5.20 13.10
CA ARG A 86 -10.20 -6.09 11.94
C ARG A 86 -8.69 -6.28 11.67
N MET A 87 -7.88 -6.36 12.71
CA MET A 87 -6.47 -6.79 12.60
C MET A 87 -6.31 -8.33 12.75
N SER A 88 -7.43 -9.06 12.85
CA SER A 88 -7.49 -10.52 12.95
C SER A 88 -7.87 -11.13 11.61
N PRO A 89 -7.18 -12.21 11.15
CA PRO A 89 -7.51 -12.88 9.91
C PRO A 89 -8.89 -13.54 10.05
N ARG A 90 -9.83 -13.20 9.16
CA ARG A 90 -11.13 -13.89 9.05
C ARG A 90 -11.19 -14.62 7.70
N PRO A 91 -11.89 -15.76 7.63
CA PRO A 91 -12.14 -16.42 6.35
C PRO A 91 -12.97 -15.53 5.41
N ARG A 92 -12.58 -15.52 4.13
CA ARG A 92 -13.10 -14.79 2.96
C ARG A 92 -14.62 -14.74 2.76
N SER A 93 -15.43 -15.45 3.56
CA SER A 93 -16.82 -15.79 3.27
C SER A 93 -17.88 -14.85 3.85
N LYS A 94 -17.51 -13.78 4.57
CA LYS A 94 -18.50 -12.84 5.13
C LYS A 94 -18.33 -11.43 4.55
N PRO A 95 -19.24 -10.96 3.67
CA PRO A 95 -19.20 -9.59 3.17
C PRO A 95 -19.42 -8.64 4.34
N CYS A 96 -18.54 -7.64 4.48
CA CYS A 96 -18.63 -6.71 5.58
C CYS A 96 -19.53 -5.52 5.22
N PHE A 97 -20.58 -5.36 6.01
CA PHE A 97 -21.65 -4.37 5.85
C PHE A 97 -21.25 -2.92 6.24
N CYS A 98 -19.99 -2.52 5.98
CA CYS A 98 -19.49 -1.14 6.16
C CYS A 98 -19.22 -0.44 4.82
N ALA A 99 -19.80 -0.95 3.73
CA ALA A 99 -19.65 -0.41 2.38
C ALA A 99 -20.76 0.60 2.00
N THR A 100 -21.55 1.09 2.96
CA THR A 100 -22.51 2.18 2.76
C THR A 100 -22.07 3.42 3.53
#